data_AF-A0A100YTV2-F1
#
_entry.id   AF-A0A100YTV2-F1
#
_cell.length_a   1.000
_cell.length_b   1.000
_cell.length_c   1.000
_cell.angle_alpha   90.00
_cell.angle_beta   90.00
_cell.angle_gamma   90.00
#
_symmetry.space_group_name_H-M   'P 1'
#
loop_
_entity.id
_entity.type
_entity.pdbx_description
1 polymer ?
#
loop_
_entity_poly.entity_id
_entity_poly.type
_entity_poly.pdbx_seq_one_letter_code
_entity_poly.pdbx_strand_id
1 'polypeptide(L)'
;MGTLPFDEAYALFAEQARAATAAGADLFIIETMADLAEAKAALLAVVENSDLPVFVTMTFAEDGRTFLGTTPEVAAVTLSSMGADDVGINCSLGPDDLVPLVERMLPWAKCPVMVQANAGLPRVEDGRTVFDVHAPEYCRAVARMLDCVLSSRSER
;
A
#
# COMPACT_ATOMS: atom_id res chain seq x y z
N MET A 1 10.29 -8.18 -7.69
CA MET A 1 10.22 -9.26 -8.70
C MET A 1 11.59 -9.87 -9.09
N GLY A 2 12.73 -9.21 -8.87
CA GLY A 2 14.05 -9.82 -9.09
C GLY A 2 14.27 -10.20 -10.56
N THR A 3 14.61 -11.45 -10.83
CA THR A 3 14.80 -11.99 -12.21
C THR A 3 13.53 -12.60 -12.80
N LEU A 4 12.40 -12.59 -12.08
CA LEU A 4 11.15 -13.14 -12.58
C LEU A 4 10.60 -12.21 -13.70
N PRO A 5 10.29 -12.75 -14.89
CA PRO A 5 9.69 -11.97 -15.97
C PRO A 5 8.30 -11.42 -15.61
N PHE A 6 7.95 -10.25 -16.16
CA PHE A 6 6.65 -9.62 -15.92
C PHE A 6 5.47 -10.53 -16.28
N ASP A 7 5.52 -11.17 -17.45
CA ASP A 7 4.44 -12.04 -17.93
C ASP A 7 4.26 -13.27 -17.03
N GLU A 8 5.36 -13.76 -16.44
CA GLU A 8 5.31 -14.89 -15.51
C GLU A 8 4.69 -14.47 -14.17
N ALA A 9 5.08 -13.32 -13.62
CA ALA A 9 4.46 -12.78 -12.43
C ALA A 9 2.96 -12.48 -12.64
N TYR A 10 2.61 -11.86 -13.78
CA TYR A 10 1.22 -11.63 -14.17
C TYR A 10 0.43 -12.95 -14.17
N ALA A 11 0.97 -14.01 -14.80
CA ALA A 11 0.29 -15.30 -14.88
C ALA A 11 0.02 -15.91 -13.49
N LEU A 12 1.00 -15.80 -12.59
CA LEU A 12 0.88 -16.27 -11.20
C LEU A 12 -0.20 -15.49 -10.43
N PHE A 13 -0.20 -14.15 -10.52
CA PHE A 13 -1.24 -13.34 -9.87
C PHE A 13 -2.62 -13.56 -10.49
N ALA A 14 -2.70 -13.80 -11.80
CA ALA A 14 -3.97 -14.03 -12.48
C ALA A 14 -4.59 -15.37 -12.08
N GLU A 15 -3.78 -16.40 -11.84
CA GLU A 15 -4.25 -17.66 -11.26
C GLU A 15 -4.85 -17.45 -9.87
N GLN A 16 -4.15 -16.70 -9.00
CA GLN A 16 -4.64 -16.36 -7.66
C GLN A 16 -5.92 -15.54 -7.70
N ALA A 17 -6.01 -14.55 -8.59
CA ALA A 17 -7.20 -13.72 -8.76
C ALA A 17 -8.43 -14.56 -9.11
N ARG A 18 -8.33 -15.42 -10.14
CA ARG A 18 -9.43 -16.31 -10.53
C ARG A 18 -9.83 -17.27 -9.41
N ALA A 19 -8.86 -17.83 -8.69
CA ALA A 19 -9.13 -18.74 -7.58
C ALA A 19 -9.83 -18.04 -6.41
N ALA A 20 -9.39 -16.86 -6.02
CA ALA A 20 -9.99 -16.07 -4.95
C ALA A 20 -11.41 -15.61 -5.31
N THR A 21 -11.64 -15.15 -6.55
CA THR A 21 -12.97 -14.78 -7.04
C THR A 21 -13.92 -15.99 -7.03
N ALA A 22 -13.47 -17.15 -7.50
CA ALA A 22 -14.27 -18.39 -7.45
C ALA A 22 -14.57 -18.86 -6.02
N ALA A 23 -13.70 -18.55 -5.06
CA ALA A 23 -13.89 -18.82 -3.64
C ALA A 23 -14.85 -17.82 -2.95
N GLY A 24 -15.31 -16.77 -3.66
CA GLY A 24 -16.24 -15.79 -3.13
C GLY A 24 -15.58 -14.66 -2.33
N ALA A 25 -14.35 -14.28 -2.67
CA ALA A 25 -13.75 -13.06 -2.12
C ALA A 25 -14.59 -11.81 -2.42
N ASP A 26 -14.56 -10.83 -1.53
CA ASP A 26 -15.28 -9.56 -1.70
C ASP A 26 -14.43 -8.48 -2.39
N LEU A 27 -13.10 -8.54 -2.23
CA LEU A 27 -12.12 -7.60 -2.79
C LEU A 27 -10.71 -8.19 -2.77
N PHE A 28 -9.77 -7.52 -3.44
CA PHE A 28 -8.33 -7.80 -3.39
C PHE A 28 -7.57 -6.71 -2.65
N ILE A 29 -6.58 -7.11 -1.85
CA ILE A 29 -5.56 -6.20 -1.32
C ILE A 29 -4.20 -6.75 -1.75
N ILE A 30 -3.54 -6.02 -2.65
CA ILE A 30 -2.16 -6.27 -3.06
C ILE A 30 -1.27 -5.46 -2.12
N GLU A 31 -0.75 -6.09 -1.08
CA GLU A 31 -0.04 -5.39 0.00
C GLU A 31 1.46 -5.64 0.05
N THR A 32 2.15 -4.72 0.72
CA THR A 32 3.59 -4.80 1.05
C THR A 32 4.49 -4.90 -0.19
N MET A 33 4.09 -4.27 -1.29
CA MET A 33 4.89 -4.26 -2.50
C MET A 33 6.07 -3.29 -2.36
N ALA A 34 7.30 -3.80 -2.52
CA ALA A 34 8.52 -3.00 -2.53
C ALA A 34 9.01 -2.67 -3.97
N ASP A 35 8.44 -3.33 -4.96
CA ASP A 35 8.76 -3.21 -6.39
C ASP A 35 7.52 -2.76 -7.16
N LEU A 36 7.61 -1.60 -7.82
CA LEU A 36 6.50 -1.05 -8.60
C LEU A 36 6.17 -1.93 -9.82
N ALA A 37 7.17 -2.57 -10.45
CA ALA A 37 6.91 -3.44 -11.60
C ALA A 37 6.08 -4.67 -11.19
N GLU A 38 6.35 -5.21 -10.01
CA GLU A 38 5.60 -6.33 -9.43
C GLU A 38 4.19 -5.92 -9.03
N ALA A 39 4.03 -4.76 -8.38
CA ALA A 39 2.72 -4.20 -8.04
C ALA A 39 1.86 -3.99 -9.29
N LYS A 40 2.47 -3.52 -10.39
CA LYS A 40 1.80 -3.38 -11.69
C LYS A 40 1.37 -4.72 -12.28
N ALA A 41 2.21 -5.75 -12.20
CA ALA A 41 1.87 -7.08 -12.69
C ALA A 41 0.68 -7.66 -11.92
N ALA A 42 0.70 -7.55 -10.59
CA ALA A 42 -0.39 -7.99 -9.72
C ALA A 42 -1.69 -7.23 -9.99
N LEU A 43 -1.63 -5.89 -10.06
CA LEU A 43 -2.81 -5.05 -10.32
C LEU A 43 -3.43 -5.37 -11.68
N LEU A 44 -2.61 -5.45 -12.74
CA LEU A 44 -3.10 -5.79 -14.07
C LEU A 44 -3.76 -7.17 -14.09
N ALA A 45 -3.15 -8.15 -13.42
CA ALA A 45 -3.69 -9.49 -13.32
C ALA A 45 -5.06 -9.53 -12.63
N VAL A 46 -5.26 -8.76 -11.56
CA VAL A 46 -6.56 -8.66 -10.88
C VAL A 46 -7.59 -7.95 -11.77
N VAL A 47 -7.26 -6.77 -12.29
CA VAL A 47 -8.17 -5.94 -13.11
C VAL A 47 -8.65 -6.68 -14.36
N GLU A 48 -7.82 -7.52 -14.98
CA GLU A 48 -8.20 -8.25 -16.19
C GLU A 48 -8.92 -9.58 -15.93
N ASN A 49 -8.95 -10.07 -14.67
CA ASN A 49 -9.47 -11.39 -14.34
C ASN A 49 -10.55 -11.39 -13.24
N SER A 50 -10.93 -10.22 -12.74
CA SER A 50 -11.97 -10.06 -11.73
C SER A 50 -12.64 -8.70 -11.84
N ASP A 51 -13.95 -8.64 -11.57
CA ASP A 51 -14.72 -7.40 -11.44
C ASP A 51 -14.76 -6.87 -9.98
N LEU A 52 -14.07 -7.54 -9.06
CA LEU A 52 -14.01 -7.15 -7.64
C LEU A 52 -13.08 -5.94 -7.43
N PRO A 53 -13.35 -5.09 -6.42
CA PRO A 53 -12.48 -3.97 -6.09
C PRO A 53 -11.05 -4.42 -5.75
N VAL A 54 -10.05 -3.62 -6.13
CA VAL A 54 -8.64 -3.91 -5.86
C VAL A 54 -7.92 -2.74 -5.22
N PHE A 55 -7.35 -3.00 -4.04
CA PHE A 55 -6.52 -2.05 -3.31
C PHE A 55 -5.04 -2.40 -3.50
N VAL A 56 -4.18 -1.40 -3.62
CA VAL A 56 -2.74 -1.62 -3.77
C VAL A 56 -1.96 -0.77 -2.79
N THR A 57 -1.21 -1.42 -1.88
CA THR A 57 -0.31 -0.72 -0.97
C THR A 57 1.15 -1.04 -1.27
N MET A 58 1.98 -0.01 -1.15
CA MET A 58 3.44 -0.16 -1.23
C MET A 58 4.08 0.17 0.12
N THR A 59 5.25 -0.42 0.36
CA THR A 59 6.03 -0.20 1.59
C THR A 59 7.24 0.69 1.30
N PHE A 60 7.47 1.69 2.16
CA PHE A 60 8.50 2.71 1.98
C PHE A 60 9.44 2.73 3.19
N ALA A 61 10.72 3.00 2.93
CA ALA A 61 11.71 3.26 3.98
C ALA A 61 11.63 4.72 4.46
N GLU A 62 12.40 5.04 5.51
CA GLU A 62 12.46 6.37 6.13
C GLU A 62 12.87 7.49 5.16
N ASP A 63 13.63 7.15 4.10
CA ASP A 63 14.00 8.08 3.04
C ASP A 63 12.85 8.39 2.05
N GLY A 64 11.67 7.81 2.29
CA GLY A 64 10.47 7.98 1.50
C GLY A 64 10.56 7.34 0.12
N ARG A 65 11.27 6.21 0.01
CA ARG A 65 11.38 5.38 -1.20
C ARG A 65 11.12 3.92 -0.89
N THR A 66 10.60 3.18 -1.87
CA THR A 66 10.59 1.71 -1.81
C THR A 66 12.02 1.18 -1.95
N PHE A 67 12.23 -0.12 -1.70
CA PHE A 67 13.54 -0.76 -1.85
C PHE A 67 14.19 -0.52 -3.23
N LEU A 68 13.38 -0.43 -4.29
CA LEU A 68 13.84 -0.15 -5.66
C LEU A 68 13.73 1.34 -6.06
N GLY A 69 13.55 2.24 -5.09
CA GLY A 69 13.66 3.69 -5.28
C GLY A 69 12.37 4.40 -5.69
N THR A 70 11.23 3.71 -5.74
CA THR A 70 9.93 4.31 -6.11
C THR A 70 9.45 5.25 -5.00
N THR A 71 8.96 6.45 -5.34
CA THR A 71 8.44 7.40 -4.36
C THR A 71 6.91 7.29 -4.21
N PRO A 72 6.32 7.76 -3.09
CA PRO A 72 4.87 7.76 -2.89
C PRO A 72 4.09 8.43 -4.02
N GLU A 73 4.59 9.53 -4.57
CA GLU A 73 3.97 10.27 -5.68
C GLU A 73 3.86 9.40 -6.93
N VAL A 74 4.97 8.73 -7.31
CA VAL A 74 5.04 7.85 -8.48
C VAL A 74 4.14 6.64 -8.30
N ALA A 75 4.12 6.04 -7.10
CA ALA A 75 3.23 4.93 -6.78
C ALA A 75 1.75 5.35 -6.94
N ALA A 76 1.34 6.46 -6.31
CA ALA A 76 -0.04 6.94 -6.32
C ALA A 76 -0.54 7.20 -7.75
N VAL A 77 0.19 8.00 -8.53
CA VAL A 77 -0.25 8.37 -9.88
C VAL A 77 -0.28 7.17 -10.82
N THR A 78 0.68 6.25 -10.69
CA THR A 78 0.78 5.07 -11.55
C THR A 78 -0.33 4.08 -11.26
N LEU A 79 -0.46 3.64 -10.01
CA LEU A 79 -1.38 2.57 -9.62
C LEU A 79 -2.84 3.00 -9.72
N SER A 80 -3.18 4.22 -9.29
CA SER A 80 -4.55 4.74 -9.45
C SER A 80 -4.93 4.93 -10.91
N SER A 81 -3.99 5.31 -11.78
CA SER A 81 -4.25 5.41 -13.24
C SER A 81 -4.37 4.05 -13.93
N MET A 82 -3.91 2.97 -13.29
CA MET A 82 -4.02 1.61 -13.81
C MET A 82 -5.30 0.89 -13.38
N GLY A 83 -6.17 1.56 -12.61
CA GLY A 83 -7.46 1.01 -12.21
C GLY A 83 -7.51 0.47 -10.77
N ALA A 84 -6.55 0.84 -9.91
CA ALA A 84 -6.69 0.57 -8.48
C ALA A 84 -7.83 1.41 -7.87
N ASP A 85 -8.72 0.77 -7.12
CA ASP A 85 -9.83 1.41 -6.41
C ASP A 85 -9.38 2.13 -5.13
N ASP A 86 -8.23 1.73 -4.56
CA ASP A 86 -7.55 2.39 -3.45
C ASP A 86 -6.03 2.20 -3.62
N VAL A 87 -5.24 3.22 -3.27
CA VAL A 87 -3.78 3.15 -3.25
C VAL A 87 -3.26 3.56 -1.89
N GLY A 88 -2.23 2.90 -1.35
CA GLY A 88 -1.86 3.17 0.02
C GLY A 88 -0.43 2.86 0.43
N ILE A 89 -0.22 3.06 1.73
CA ILE A 89 1.05 2.79 2.39
C ILE A 89 0.79 1.82 3.55
N ASN A 90 1.54 0.72 3.60
CA ASN A 90 1.50 -0.19 4.73
C ASN A 90 2.92 -0.56 5.18
N CYS A 91 3.02 -1.09 6.40
CA CYS A 91 4.25 -1.67 6.95
C CYS A 91 5.40 -0.65 7.05
N SER A 92 6.62 -1.17 7.24
CA SER A 92 7.91 -0.51 7.48
C SER A 92 7.98 0.45 8.66
N LEU A 93 7.10 1.45 8.73
CA LEU A 93 7.24 2.61 9.61
C LEU A 93 6.07 2.72 10.59
N GLY A 94 6.31 3.46 11.68
CA GLY A 94 5.29 3.83 12.65
C GLY A 94 4.30 4.85 12.08
N PRO A 95 3.18 5.11 12.77
CA PRO A 95 2.15 5.99 12.24
C PRO A 95 2.63 7.44 12.12
N ASP A 96 3.42 7.96 13.06
CA ASP A 96 3.96 9.32 12.95
C ASP A 96 4.92 9.50 11.76
N ASP A 97 5.71 8.47 11.45
CA ASP A 97 6.66 8.47 10.34
C ASP A 97 5.96 8.36 8.98
N LEU A 98 4.77 7.76 8.92
CA LEU A 98 3.99 7.66 7.68
C LEU A 98 3.28 8.95 7.30
N VAL A 99 2.97 9.85 8.24
CA VAL A 99 2.30 11.13 7.97
C VAL A 99 2.93 11.90 6.79
N PRO A 100 4.24 12.20 6.77
CA PRO A 100 4.85 12.92 5.65
C PRO A 100 4.79 12.17 4.32
N LEU A 101 4.74 10.84 4.32
CA LEU A 101 4.61 10.04 3.09
C LEU A 101 3.18 10.08 2.55
N VAL A 102 2.19 10.08 3.44
CA VAL A 102 0.76 10.24 3.09
C VAL A 102 0.52 11.62 2.49
N GLU A 103 1.06 12.69 3.09
CA GLU A 103 0.97 14.06 2.56
C GLU A 103 1.54 14.17 1.14
N ARG A 104 2.63 13.45 0.85
CA ARG A 104 3.21 13.37 -0.49
C ARG A 104 2.36 12.57 -1.47
N MET A 105 1.70 11.50 -1.00
CA MET A 105 0.89 10.61 -1.86
C MET A 105 -0.45 11.24 -2.28
N LEU A 106 -1.12 11.93 -1.35
CA LEU A 106 -2.50 12.42 -1.51
C LEU A 106 -2.78 13.29 -2.75
N PRO A 107 -1.90 14.24 -3.15
CA PRO A 107 -2.13 15.09 -4.33
C PRO A 107 -2.14 14.31 -5.66
N TRP A 108 -1.50 13.15 -5.69
CA TRP A 108 -1.27 12.36 -6.91
C TRP A 108 -2.22 11.17 -7.05
N ALA A 109 -2.90 10.78 -5.97
CA ALA A 109 -3.88 9.70 -5.98
C ALA A 109 -5.18 10.15 -6.65
N LYS A 110 -5.67 9.34 -7.60
CA LYS A 110 -6.97 9.55 -8.28
C LYS A 110 -8.13 8.80 -7.61
N CYS A 111 -7.83 7.99 -6.61
CA CYS A 111 -8.75 7.22 -5.78
C CYS A 111 -8.46 7.49 -4.29
N PRO A 112 -9.26 6.95 -3.35
CA PRO A 112 -8.95 7.01 -1.92
C PRO A 112 -7.54 6.50 -1.58
N VAL A 113 -7.03 6.95 -0.44
CA VAL A 113 -5.72 6.54 0.08
C VAL A 113 -5.87 5.84 1.42
N MET A 114 -5.46 4.57 1.49
CA MET A 114 -5.41 3.80 2.72
C MET A 114 -4.03 3.79 3.39
N VAL A 115 -4.02 3.65 4.73
CA VAL A 115 -2.78 3.58 5.52
C VAL A 115 -2.87 2.49 6.59
N GLN A 116 -1.86 1.63 6.66
CA GLN A 116 -1.73 0.56 7.66
C GLN A 116 -0.31 0.58 8.25
N ALA A 117 -0.08 1.46 9.23
CA ALA A 117 1.22 1.63 9.88
C ALA A 117 1.58 0.45 10.79
N ASN A 118 2.87 0.24 11.04
CA ASN A 118 3.30 -0.63 12.13
C ASN A 118 3.03 0.05 13.48
N ALA A 119 2.89 -0.74 14.56
CA ALA A 119 2.85 -0.24 15.93
C ALA A 119 4.27 0.15 16.44
N GLY A 120 5.02 0.90 15.62
CA GLY A 120 6.45 1.14 15.79
C GLY A 120 7.31 0.03 15.16
N LEU A 121 8.63 0.24 15.16
CA LEU A 121 9.55 -0.78 14.67
C LEU A 121 9.56 -1.99 15.63
N PRO A 122 9.56 -3.23 15.10
CA PRO A 122 9.64 -4.41 15.94
C PRO A 122 11.02 -4.47 16.63
N ARG A 123 11.03 -4.75 17.93
CA ARG A 123 12.25 -5.10 18.66
C ARG A 123 12.12 -6.48 19.30
N VAL A 124 13.26 -7.14 19.54
CA VAL A 124 13.29 -8.43 20.23
C VAL A 124 13.58 -8.19 21.71
N GLU A 125 12.68 -8.62 22.56
CA GLU A 125 12.80 -8.61 24.02
C GLU A 125 12.54 -10.03 24.53
N ASP A 126 13.52 -10.61 25.23
CA ASP A 126 13.44 -11.98 25.76
C ASP A 126 13.01 -13.04 24.72
N GLY A 127 13.50 -12.92 23.49
CA GLY A 127 13.19 -13.83 22.38
C GLY A 127 11.78 -13.64 21.79
N ARG A 128 11.07 -12.57 22.15
CA ARG A 128 9.75 -12.21 21.62
C ARG A 128 9.82 -10.91 20.83
N THR A 129 9.11 -10.85 19.71
CA THR A 129 8.88 -9.61 18.98
C THR A 129 7.89 -8.75 19.74
N VAL A 130 8.30 -7.55 20.12
CA VAL A 130 7.47 -6.55 20.79
C VAL A 130 7.44 -5.25 19.98
N PHE A 131 6.37 -4.48 20.18
CA PHE A 131 6.06 -3.22 19.51
C PHE A 131 5.79 -2.15 20.57
N ASP A 132 6.44 -1.01 20.43
CA ASP A 132 6.45 0.01 21.49
C ASP A 132 5.37 1.08 21.34
N VAL A 133 4.62 1.12 20.23
CA VAL A 133 3.50 2.06 20.06
C VAL A 133 2.21 1.40 20.54
N HIS A 134 1.60 1.99 21.56
CA HIS A 134 0.34 1.50 22.12
C HIS A 134 -0.88 2.20 21.49
N ALA A 135 -2.07 1.63 21.68
CA ALA A 135 -3.30 2.11 21.06
C ALA A 135 -3.56 3.63 21.19
N PRO A 136 -3.34 4.29 22.35
CA PRO A 136 -3.56 5.73 22.46
C PRO A 136 -2.63 6.57 21.58
N GLU A 137 -1.38 6.15 21.42
CA GLU A 137 -0.39 6.84 20.58
C GLU A 137 -0.71 6.61 19.11
N TYR A 138 -1.02 5.36 18.75
CA TYR A 138 -1.42 5.00 17.40
C TYR A 138 -2.64 5.80 16.94
N CYS A 139 -3.69 5.88 17.76
CA CYS A 139 -4.90 6.65 17.46
C CYS A 139 -4.63 8.15 17.27
N ARG A 140 -3.73 8.75 18.06
CA ARG A 140 -3.36 10.17 17.90
C ARG A 140 -2.65 10.42 16.57
N ALA A 141 -1.74 9.55 16.17
CA ALA A 141 -1.03 9.67 14.91
C ALA A 141 -1.97 9.46 13.70
N VAL A 142 -2.90 8.50 13.78
CA VAL A 142 -3.93 8.29 12.75
C VAL A 142 -4.85 9.52 12.60
N ALA A 143 -5.20 10.20 13.70
CA ALA A 143 -6.01 11.42 13.62
C ALA A 143 -5.35 12.50 12.75
N ARG A 144 -4.02 12.65 12.83
CA ARG A 144 -3.28 13.59 11.98
C ARG A 144 -3.38 13.23 10.50
N MET A 145 -3.35 11.94 10.16
CA MET A 145 -3.51 11.48 8.77
C MET A 145 -4.91 11.80 8.23
N LEU A 146 -5.95 11.68 9.07
CA LEU A 146 -7.32 12.05 8.69
C LEU A 146 -7.40 13.54 8.37
N ASP A 147 -6.74 14.40 9.15
CA ASP A 147 -6.67 15.83 8.87
C ASP A 147 -6.02 16.12 7.51
N CYS A 148 -4.93 15.42 7.15
CA CYS A 148 -4.31 15.54 5.82
C CYS A 148 -5.30 15.21 4.68
N VAL A 149 -6.09 14.14 4.83
CA VAL A 149 -7.10 13.74 3.84
C VAL A 149 -8.17 14.82 3.70
N LEU A 150 -8.67 15.36 4.81
CA LEU A 150 -9.70 16.40 4.82
C LEU A 150 -9.20 17.70 4.17
N SER A 151 -7.97 18.11 4.47
CA SER A 151 -7.33 19.29 3.86
C SER A 151 -7.14 19.13 2.35
N SER A 152 -6.65 17.97 1.89
CA SER A 152 -6.41 17.72 0.44
C SER A 152 -7.69 17.71 -0.42
N ARG A 153 -8.86 17.52 0.19
CA ARG A 153 -10.16 17.58 -0.50
C ARG A 153 -10.72 19.00 -0.60
N SER A 154 -10.29 19.93 0.24
CA SER A 154 -10.71 21.33 0.18
C SER A 154 -10.02 22.10 -0.96
N GLU A 155 -8.94 21.56 -1.52
CA GLU A 155 -8.11 22.20 -2.55
C GLU A 155 -8.39 21.67 -3.97
N ARG A 156 -9.29 20.70 -4.13
CA ARG A 156 -9.75 20.14 -5.41
C ARG A 156 -11.18 20.56 -5.71
#